data_AF-A0A3D1CL53-F1
#
_entry.id   AF-A0A3D1CL53-F1
#
_cell.length_a   1.000
_cell.length_b   1.000
_cell.length_c   1.000
_cell.angle_alpha   90.00
_cell.angle_beta   90.00
_cell.angle_gamma   90.00
#
_symmetry.space_group_name_H-M   'P 1'
#
loop_
_entity.id
_entity.type
_entity.pdbx_description
1 polymer ?
#
loop_
_entity_poly.entity_id
_entity_poly.type
_entity_poly.pdbx_seq_one_letter_code
_entity_poly.pdbx_strand_id
1 'polypeptide(L)' 'EKEHGATVHFVTEELDAGPIILQAKVPILENDTEDTLAARVLIEEHKLYPDALRLLIQQQN' A
#
# COMPACT_ATOMS: atom_id res chain seq x y z
N GLU A 1 -14.96 8.30 5.19
CA GLU A 1 -14.56 7.22 4.27
C GLU A 1 -14.81 5.87 4.89
N LYS A 2 -14.94 4.81 4.09
CA LYS A 2 -15.13 3.42 4.59
C LYS A 2 -13.85 2.57 4.54
N GLU A 3 -12.83 3.05 3.84
CA GLU A 3 -11.58 2.34 3.59
C GLU A 3 -10.38 3.29 3.75
N HIS A 4 -9.26 2.75 4.22
CA HIS A 4 -7.92 3.30 4.09
C HIS A 4 -7.11 2.37 3.17
N GLY A 5 -5.84 2.67 2.92
CA GLY A 5 -4.95 1.76 2.21
C GLY A 5 -3.51 2.21 2.22
N ALA A 6 -2.71 1.55 1.38
CA ALA A 6 -1.35 1.91 1.05
C ALA A 6 -1.07 1.60 -0.42
N THR A 7 -0.14 2.33 -1.01
CA THR A 7 0.21 2.23 -2.43
C THR A 7 1.72 2.08 -2.58
N VAL A 8 2.17 1.16 -3.42
CA VAL A 8 3.55 1.11 -3.93
C VAL A 8 3.54 1.65 -5.34
N HIS A 9 4.35 2.66 -5.61
CA HIS A 9 4.45 3.31 -6.92
C HIS A 9 5.91 3.57 -7.29
N PHE A 10 6.16 3.87 -8.55
CA PHE A 10 7.48 4.33 -8.98
C PHE A 10 7.75 5.75 -8.49
N VAL A 11 9.01 6.08 -8.23
CA VAL A 11 9.39 7.45 -7.90
C VAL A 11 9.51 8.28 -9.18
N THR A 12 8.92 9.47 -9.18
CA THR A 12 9.07 10.50 -10.21
C THR A 12 9.52 11.82 -9.57
N GLU A 13 9.77 12.86 -10.36
CA GLU A 13 10.15 14.19 -9.84
C GLU A 13 9.00 14.87 -9.08
N GLU A 14 7.76 14.55 -9.43
CA GLU A 14 6.57 15.04 -8.74
C GLU A 14 6.23 14.14 -7.55
N LEU A 15 6.03 14.75 -6.38
CA LEU A 15 5.75 14.04 -5.13
C LEU A 15 4.50 13.16 -5.27
N ASP A 16 4.66 11.88 -4.93
CA ASP A 16 3.60 10.86 -4.91
C ASP A 16 2.80 10.71 -6.22
N ALA A 17 3.39 11.10 -7.36
CA ALA A 17 2.70 11.12 -8.65
C ALA A 17 3.15 10.02 -9.63
N GLY A 18 4.01 9.10 -9.20
CA GLY A 18 4.50 8.06 -10.09
C GLY A 18 3.47 6.95 -10.35
N PRO A 19 3.63 6.17 -11.44
CA PRO A 19 2.71 5.09 -11.76
C PRO A 19 2.63 4.04 -10.64
N ILE A 20 1.39 3.65 -10.31
CA ILE A 20 1.10 2.64 -9.29
C ILE A 20 1.56 1.26 -9.75
N ILE A 21 2.23 0.53 -8.88
CA ILE A 21 2.60 -0.88 -9.07
C ILE A 21 1.54 -1.78 -8.44
N LEU A 22 1.26 -1.59 -7.13
CA LEU A 22 0.23 -2.31 -6.38
C LEU A 22 -0.40 -1.39 -5.32
N GLN A 23 -1.63 -1.71 -4.93
CA GLN A 23 -2.36 -0.99 -3.88
C GLN A 23 -3.09 -1.98 -2.97
N ALA A 24 -3.08 -1.71 -1.67
CA ALA A 24 -3.85 -2.43 -0.67
C ALA A 24 -5.01 -1.57 -0.16
N LYS A 25 -6.13 -2.21 0.16
CA LYS A 25 -7.27 -1.60 0.84
C LYS A 25 -7.42 -2.21 2.22
N VAL A 26 -7.71 -1.35 3.20
CA VAL A 26 -7.91 -1.71 4.61
C VAL A 26 -9.26 -1.14 5.03
N PRO A 27 -10.21 -1.96 5.49
CA PRO A 27 -11.49 -1.44 5.97
C PRO A 27 -11.27 -0.57 7.21
N ILE A 28 -12.08 0.48 7.37
CA ILE A 28 -12.18 1.22 8.63
C ILE A 28 -13.34 0.59 9.42
N LEU A 29 -13.04 0.11 10.62
CA LEU A 29 -14.00 -0.55 11.51
C LEU A 29 -14.61 0.48 12.47
N GLU A 30 -15.83 0.22 12.93
CA GLU A 30 -16.62 1.14 13.77
C GLU A 30 -15.89 1.62 15.03
N ASN A 31 -15.01 0.78 15.59
CA ASN A 31 -14.30 1.04 16.85
C ASN A 31 -12.80 1.26 16.66
N ASP A 32 -12.35 1.60 15.46
CA ASP A 32 -10.94 1.95 15.28
C ASP A 32 -10.59 3.24 16.00
N THR A 33 -9.41 3.21 16.61
CA THR A 33 -8.63 4.42 16.88
C THR A 33 -7.67 4.64 15.70
N GLU A 34 -7.06 5.83 15.63
CA GLU A 34 -6.01 6.11 14.64
C GLU A 34 -4.88 5.07 14.73
N ASP A 35 -4.47 4.70 15.96
CA ASP A 35 -3.43 3.71 16.20
C ASP A 35 -3.81 2.30 15.72
N THR A 36 -5.05 1.86 15.97
CA THR A 36 -5.49 0.52 15.55
C THR A 36 -5.67 0.43 14.03
N LEU A 37 -6.12 1.50 13.39
CA LEU A 37 -6.18 1.60 11.94
C LEU A 37 -4.78 1.61 11.34
N ALA A 38 -3.87 2.43 11.86
CA ALA A 38 -2.49 2.54 11.40
C ALA A 38 -1.74 1.19 11.54
N ALA A 39 -1.91 0.50 12.67
CA ALA A 39 -1.32 -0.83 12.86
C ALA A 39 -1.83 -1.84 11.81
N ARG A 40 -3.10 -1.77 11.42
CA ARG A 40 -3.67 -2.62 10.38
C ARG A 40 -3.17 -2.24 8.98
N VAL A 41 -2.98 -0.95 8.70
CA VAL A 41 -2.37 -0.47 7.45
C VAL A 41 -0.91 -0.93 7.35
N LEU A 42 -0.13 -0.82 8.41
CA LEU A 42 1.28 -1.22 8.43
C LEU A 42 1.48 -2.72 8.14
N ILE A 43 0.55 -3.57 8.58
CA ILE A 43 0.55 -5.00 8.22
C ILE A 43 0.41 -5.19 6.71
N GLU A 44 -0.45 -4.42 6.07
CA GLU A 44 -0.63 -4.50 4.61
C GLU A 44 0.55 -3.87 3.86
N GLU A 45 1.15 -2.79 4.35
CA GLU A 45 2.38 -2.21 3.78
C GLU A 45 3.53 -3.23 3.71
N HIS A 46 3.76 -3.97 4.81
CA HIS A 46 4.79 -5.01 4.87
C HIS A 46 4.55 -6.19 3.93
N LYS A 47 3.31 -6.44 3.51
CA LYS A 47 2.98 -7.44 2.47
C LYS A 47 3.10 -6.85 1.07
N LEU A 48 2.53 -5.65 0.89
CA LEU A 48 2.39 -4.97 -0.39
C LEU A 48 3.74 -4.66 -1.02
N TYR A 49 4.71 -4.21 -0.23
CA TYR A 49 6.04 -3.84 -0.74
C TYR A 49 6.82 -5.02 -1.34
N PRO A 50 7.06 -6.14 -0.63
CA PRO A 50 7.75 -7.28 -1.23
C PRO A 50 6.97 -7.93 -2.39
N ASP A 51 5.63 -7.90 -2.37
CA ASP A 51 4.83 -8.42 -3.49
C ASP A 51 4.96 -7.56 -4.74
N ALA A 52 5.03 -6.22 -4.60
CA ALA A 52 5.31 -5.32 -5.70
C ALA A 52 6.69 -5.57 -6.31
N LEU A 53 7.72 -5.78 -5.49
CA LEU A 53 9.06 -6.13 -5.96
C LEU A 53 9.08 -7.49 -6.68
N ARG A 54 8.38 -8.50 -6.13
CA ARG A 54 8.28 -9.82 -6.76
C ARG A 54 7.65 -9.72 -8.15
N LEU A 55 6.58 -8.95 -8.30
CA LEU A 55 5.90 -8.73 -9.58
C LEU A 55 6.88 -8.13 -10.61
N LEU A 56 7.65 -7.11 -10.23
CA LEU A 56 8.62 -6.47 -11.12
C LEU A 56 9.74 -7.41 -11.55
N ILE A 57 10.29 -8.20 -10.61
CA ILE A 57 11.37 -9.16 -10.91
C ILE A 57 10.86 -10.26 -11.86
N GLN A 58 9.64 -10.74 -11.68
CA GLN A 58 9.06 -11.78 -12.53
C GLN A 58 8.74 -11.30 -13.96
N GLN A 59 8.45 -10.02 -14.14
CA GLN A 59 8.16 -9.42 -15.45
C GLN A 59 9.41 -9.11 -16.28
N GLN A 60 10.61 -9.24 -15.72
CA GLN A 60 11.88 -9.03 -16.43
C GLN A 60 12.43 -10.29 -17.13
N ASN A 61 11.67 -11.39 -17.13
CA ASN A 61 11.97 -12.63 -17.87
C ASN A 61 11.11 -12.76 -19.12
#